data_AF-A0QW26-F1
#
_entry.id   AF-A0QW26-F1
#
_cell.length_a   1.000
_cell.length_b   1.000
_cell.length_c   1.000
_cell.angle_alpha   90.00
_cell.angle_beta   90.00
_cell.angle_gamma   90.00
#
_symmetry.space_group_name_H-M   'P 1'
#
loop_
_entity.id
_entity.type
_entity.pdbx_description
1 polymer ?
#
loop_
_entity_poly.entity_id
_entity_poly.type
_entity_poly.pdbx_seq_one_letter_code
_entity_poly.pdbx_strand_id
1 'polypeptide(L)'
;MLVAAIAAGALATAPVGFAQAPDVERCDPQAGQVIDIVAGDIDCVTASHFAAQYNPMGEKYQEIGPFTCYSGTAASAPLLFQCVSDLEGGTEFAVYPA
;
A
#
# COMPACT_ATOMS: atom_id res chain seq x y z
N MET A 1 52.87 13.36 -28.95
CA MET A 1 52.14 14.48 -28.33
C MET A 1 50.78 13.97 -27.90
N LEU A 2 50.49 14.05 -26.60
CA LEU A 2 49.20 13.76 -26.00
C LEU A 2 48.14 14.74 -26.52
N VAL A 3 46.93 14.26 -26.82
CA VAL A 3 45.70 15.04 -26.62
C VAL A 3 44.67 14.11 -26.00
N ALA A 4 44.55 14.21 -24.67
CA ALA A 4 43.41 13.71 -23.91
C ALA A 4 42.30 14.75 -24.02
N ALA A 5 41.07 14.34 -24.35
CA ALA A 5 39.90 15.21 -24.24
C ALA A 5 38.63 14.40 -23.92
N ILE A 6 38.44 14.20 -22.60
CA ILE A 6 37.20 14.39 -21.85
C ILE A 6 35.97 13.62 -22.36
N ALA A 7 35.68 12.51 -21.68
CA ALA A 7 34.36 11.90 -21.64
C ALA A 7 33.36 12.86 -20.97
N ALA A 8 32.60 13.60 -21.77
CA ALA A 8 31.45 14.36 -21.31
C ALA A 8 30.25 13.40 -21.22
N GLY A 9 29.96 12.93 -20.00
CA GLY A 9 28.79 12.11 -19.73
C GLY A 9 27.51 12.86 -20.08
N ALA A 10 26.76 12.34 -21.05
CA ALA A 10 25.36 12.68 -21.23
C ALA A 10 24.56 12.00 -20.11
N LEU A 11 24.51 12.64 -18.94
CA LEU A 11 23.50 12.34 -17.93
C LEU A 11 22.16 12.79 -18.50
N ALA A 12 21.50 11.90 -19.23
CA ALA A 12 20.11 12.07 -19.63
C ALA A 12 19.30 12.32 -18.36
N THR A 13 18.71 13.51 -18.25
CA THR A 13 17.75 13.85 -17.21
C THR A 13 16.56 12.93 -17.34
N ALA A 14 16.53 11.85 -16.55
CA ALA A 14 15.34 11.03 -16.43
C ALA A 14 14.19 11.95 -15.99
N PRO A 15 13.01 11.87 -16.63
CA PRO A 15 11.87 12.63 -16.16
C PRO A 15 11.62 12.22 -14.72
N VAL A 16 11.66 13.20 -13.81
CA VAL A 16 11.11 13.04 -12.47
C VAL A 16 9.59 12.98 -12.63
N GLY A 17 9.11 11.82 -13.07
CA GLY A 17 7.69 11.53 -13.09
C GLY A 17 7.21 11.63 -11.66
N PHE A 18 6.32 12.59 -11.40
CA PHE A 18 5.54 12.59 -10.18
C PHE A 18 4.92 11.19 -10.05
N ALA A 19 5.23 10.47 -8.98
CA ALA A 19 4.50 9.25 -8.68
C ALA A 19 3.03 9.63 -8.62
N GLN A 20 2.21 9.09 -9.53
CA GLN A 20 0.78 9.28 -9.48
C GLN A 20 0.33 8.80 -8.10
N ALA A 21 -0.36 9.66 -7.35
CA ALA A 21 -1.00 9.20 -6.13
C ALA A 21 -1.90 8.02 -6.51
N PRO A 22 -1.83 6.87 -5.82
CA PRO A 22 -2.81 5.83 -6.04
C PRO A 22 -4.20 6.46 -5.91
N ASP A 23 -5.11 6.10 -6.79
CA ASP A 23 -6.52 6.47 -6.66
C ASP A 23 -7.05 5.73 -5.42
N VAL A 24 -6.82 6.31 -4.24
CA VAL A 24 -7.23 5.71 -2.97
C VAL A 24 -8.73 5.89 -2.82
N GLU A 25 -9.46 4.77 -2.79
CA GLU A 25 -10.88 4.77 -2.44
C GLU A 25 -11.02 4.64 -0.92
N ARG A 26 -11.69 5.62 -0.29
CA ARG A 26 -11.95 5.62 1.14
C ARG A 26 -13.35 5.11 1.45
N CYS A 27 -13.43 4.05 2.24
CA CYS A 27 -14.69 3.47 2.69
C CYS A 27 -15.35 4.27 3.81
N ASP A 28 -16.66 4.12 3.97
CA ASP A 28 -17.38 4.66 5.12
C ASP A 28 -16.85 4.03 6.43
N PRO A 29 -16.69 4.81 7.52
CA PRO A 29 -16.24 4.28 8.80
C PRO A 29 -17.18 3.18 9.33
N GLN A 30 -16.62 2.05 9.74
CA GLN A 30 -17.36 0.92 10.32
C GLN A 30 -16.62 0.36 11.54
N ALA A 31 -17.36 0.04 12.60
CA ALA A 31 -16.80 -0.57 13.83
C ALA A 31 -15.60 0.19 14.45
N GLY A 32 -15.54 1.52 14.30
CA GLY A 32 -14.43 2.34 14.79
C GLY A 32 -13.17 2.30 13.92
N GLN A 33 -13.27 1.78 12.71
CA GLN A 33 -12.21 1.70 11.72
C GLN A 33 -12.62 2.40 10.42
N VAL A 34 -11.62 2.84 9.66
CA VAL A 34 -11.77 3.31 8.27
C VAL A 34 -10.79 2.54 7.40
N ILE A 35 -11.25 2.13 6.22
CA ILE A 35 -10.46 1.40 5.25
C ILE A 35 -10.20 2.30 4.05
N ASP A 36 -8.94 2.34 3.65
CA ASP A 36 -8.50 2.95 2.39
C ASP A 36 -8.06 1.82 1.45
N ILE A 37 -8.73 1.66 0.32
CA ILE A 37 -8.34 0.74 -0.75
C ILE A 37 -7.26 1.45 -1.57
N VAL A 38 -6.05 0.92 -1.55
CA VAL A 38 -4.85 1.54 -2.12
C VAL A 38 -4.58 1.03 -3.53
N ALA A 39 -4.94 -0.21 -3.82
CA ALA A 39 -4.79 -0.83 -5.13
C ALA A 39 -5.80 -1.97 -5.35
N GLY A 40 -6.07 -2.25 -6.63
CA GLY A 40 -6.93 -3.36 -7.06
C GLY A 40 -8.42 -3.02 -7.07
N ASP A 41 -9.22 -4.02 -7.45
CA ASP A 41 -10.68 -3.95 -7.51
C ASP A 41 -11.26 -4.79 -6.38
N ILE A 42 -11.46 -4.16 -5.22
CA ILE A 42 -12.14 -4.75 -4.06
C ILE A 42 -13.14 -3.73 -3.54
N ASP A 43 -14.37 -4.17 -3.29
CA ASP A 43 -15.37 -3.30 -2.71
C ASP A 43 -15.17 -3.15 -1.19
N CYS A 44 -15.65 -2.03 -0.64
CA CYS A 44 -15.56 -1.72 0.79
C CYS A 44 -16.17 -2.78 1.72
N VAL A 45 -17.22 -3.48 1.29
CA VAL A 45 -17.87 -4.53 2.11
C VAL A 45 -16.94 -5.73 2.22
N THR A 46 -16.39 -6.16 1.09
CA THR A 46 -15.45 -7.27 1.03
C THR A 46 -14.15 -6.95 1.77
N ALA A 47 -13.60 -5.75 1.62
CA ALA A 47 -12.42 -5.31 2.38
C ALA A 47 -12.69 -5.30 3.89
N SER A 48 -13.85 -4.80 4.32
CA SER A 48 -14.26 -4.80 5.74
C SER A 48 -14.42 -6.20 6.30
N HIS A 49 -14.94 -7.14 5.51
CA HIS A 49 -15.07 -8.54 5.92
C HIS A 49 -13.71 -9.21 6.20
N PHE A 50 -12.69 -8.93 5.39
CA PHE A 50 -11.34 -9.43 5.64
C PHE A 50 -10.65 -8.70 6.79
N ALA A 51 -10.81 -7.37 6.87
CA ALA A 51 -10.27 -6.56 7.96
C ALA A 51 -10.76 -7.03 9.35
N ALA A 52 -12.04 -7.39 9.45
CA ALA A 52 -12.65 -7.87 10.70
C ALA A 52 -12.05 -9.18 11.25
N GLN A 53 -11.34 -9.95 10.41
CA GLN A 53 -10.72 -11.22 10.80
C GLN A 53 -9.31 -11.04 11.38
N TYR A 54 -8.71 -9.86 11.22
CA TYR A 54 -7.36 -9.59 11.71
C TYR A 54 -7.33 -9.55 13.24
N ASN A 55 -6.45 -10.34 13.86
CA ASN A 55 -6.25 -10.33 15.31
C ASN A 55 -5.10 -9.38 15.68
N PRO A 56 -5.35 -8.21 16.29
CA PRO A 56 -4.29 -7.26 16.64
C PRO A 56 -3.32 -7.78 17.70
N MET A 57 -3.72 -8.79 18.49
CA MET A 57 -2.89 -9.45 19.51
C MET A 57 -2.25 -10.75 19.00
N GLY A 58 -2.45 -11.08 17.71
CA GLY A 58 -1.92 -12.27 17.07
C GLY A 58 -0.51 -12.07 16.52
N GLU A 59 -0.17 -12.87 15.51
CA GLU A 59 1.09 -12.75 14.78
C GLU A 59 1.13 -11.44 13.97
N LYS A 60 2.35 -10.92 13.75
CA LYS A 60 2.54 -9.68 12.96
C LYS A 60 1.99 -9.82 11.55
N TYR A 61 2.18 -10.99 10.92
CA TYR A 61 1.68 -11.33 9.59
C TYR A 61 0.63 -12.41 9.75
N GLN A 62 -0.54 -12.25 9.15
CA GLN A 62 -1.65 -13.19 9.21
C GLN A 62 -2.20 -13.41 7.80
N GLU A 63 -2.34 -14.68 7.41
CA GLU A 63 -3.01 -15.05 6.16
C GLU A 63 -4.53 -15.07 6.39
N ILE A 64 -5.25 -14.21 5.67
CA ILE A 64 -6.69 -14.04 5.79
C ILE A 64 -7.28 -14.11 4.39
N GLY A 65 -7.83 -15.29 4.05
CA GLY A 65 -8.32 -15.55 2.70
C GLY A 65 -7.21 -15.35 1.66
N PRO A 66 -7.40 -14.51 0.63
CA PRO A 66 -6.37 -14.25 -0.39
C PRO A 66 -5.35 -13.18 0.02
N PHE A 67 -5.43 -12.64 1.25
CA PHE A 67 -4.59 -11.55 1.72
C PHE A 67 -3.55 -12.04 2.73
N THR A 68 -2.37 -11.45 2.67
CA THR A 68 -1.45 -11.38 3.80
C THR A 68 -1.62 -10.02 4.47
N CYS A 69 -2.11 -10.03 5.69
CA CYS A 69 -2.32 -8.84 6.50
C CYS A 69 -1.20 -8.67 7.51
N TYR A 70 -0.71 -7.44 7.71
CA TYR A 70 0.31 -7.14 8.67
C TYR A 70 0.11 -5.83 9.41
N SER A 71 0.48 -5.81 10.69
CA SER A 71 0.57 -4.55 11.42
C SER A 71 1.69 -3.68 10.83
N GLY A 72 1.28 -2.52 10.33
CA GLY A 72 2.19 -1.51 9.82
C GLY A 72 2.34 -0.38 10.84
N THR A 73 3.51 0.25 10.85
CA THR A 73 3.70 1.56 11.47
C THR A 73 3.83 2.57 10.35
N ALA A 74 2.74 3.24 9.99
CA ALA A 74 2.82 4.40 9.11
C ALA A 74 3.37 5.60 9.89
N ALA A 75 4.25 6.38 9.28
CA ALA A 75 4.91 7.51 9.93
C ALA A 75 3.98 8.71 10.18
N SER A 76 2.86 8.80 9.45
CA SER A 76 2.01 10.00 9.39
C SER A 76 0.56 9.77 9.84
N ALA A 77 0.10 8.52 9.97
CA ALA A 77 -1.22 8.16 10.44
C ALA A 77 -1.13 6.89 11.30
N PRO A 78 -2.02 6.70 12.29
CA PRO A 78 -2.05 5.47 13.10
C PRO A 78 -2.61 4.32 12.25
N LEU A 79 -1.82 3.82 11.31
CA LEU A 79 -2.11 2.59 10.58
C LEU A 79 -2.24 1.46 11.61
N LEU A 80 -3.38 0.78 11.62
CA LEU A 80 -3.60 -0.37 12.49
C LEU A 80 -2.94 -1.60 11.86
N PHE A 81 -3.25 -1.84 10.59
CA PHE A 81 -2.69 -2.91 9.77
C PHE A 81 -3.00 -2.66 8.29
N GLN A 82 -2.34 -3.42 7.44
CA GLN A 82 -2.48 -3.37 5.99
C GLN A 82 -2.60 -4.79 5.44
N CYS A 83 -3.41 -5.00 4.41
CA CYS A 83 -3.61 -6.29 3.77
C CYS A 83 -3.25 -6.19 2.30
N VAL A 84 -2.45 -7.14 1.82
CA VAL A 84 -1.95 -7.18 0.44
C VAL A 84 -2.22 -8.56 -0.15
N SER A 85 -2.63 -8.61 -1.41
CA SER A 85 -2.80 -9.84 -2.18
C SER A 85 -1.98 -9.77 -3.46
N ASP A 86 -1.16 -10.80 -3.68
CA ASP A 86 -0.33 -10.94 -4.89
C ASP A 86 -1.08 -11.61 -6.06
N LEU A 87 -2.40 -11.78 -5.97
CA LEU A 87 -3.23 -12.27 -7.08
C LEU A 87 -3.19 -11.29 -8.26
N GLU A 88 -3.38 -11.78 -9.49
CA GLU A 88 -3.31 -10.96 -10.72
C GLU A 88 -4.13 -9.66 -10.58
N GLY A 89 -3.43 -8.52 -10.62
CA GLY A 89 -4.04 -7.20 -10.43
C GLY A 89 -3.65 -6.50 -9.11
N GLY A 90 -3.11 -7.22 -8.14
CA GLY A 90 -2.56 -6.68 -6.89
C GLY A 90 -3.58 -5.89 -6.08
N THR A 91 -4.22 -6.53 -5.10
CA THR A 91 -5.20 -5.85 -4.24
C THR A 91 -4.58 -5.46 -2.91
N GLU A 92 -4.72 -4.20 -2.53
CA GLU A 92 -4.16 -3.65 -1.29
C GLU A 92 -5.17 -2.75 -0.60
N PHE A 93 -5.34 -2.93 0.71
CA PHE A 93 -6.09 -1.99 1.54
C PHE A 93 -5.42 -1.77 2.89
N ALA A 94 -5.54 -0.56 3.41
CA ALA A 94 -5.00 -0.12 4.69
C ALA A 94 -6.14 0.19 5.67
N VAL A 95 -5.94 -0.14 6.94
CA VAL A 95 -6.94 0.03 7.99
C VAL A 95 -6.46 1.00 9.05
N TYR A 96 -7.30 1.99 9.36
CA TYR A 96 -7.04 3.09 10.29
C TYR A 96 -8.12 3.15 11.37
N PRO A 97 -7.88 3.78 12.53
CA PRO A 97 -8.96 4.17 13.43
C PRO A 97 -9.84 5.24 12.77
N ALA A 98 -11.15 5.20 13.06
CA ALA A 98 -12.12 6.21 12.64
C ALA A 98 -12.02 7.52 13.43
#